data_AF-K0N2E2-F1
#
_entry.id   AF-K0N2E2-F1
#
_cell.length_a   1.000
_cell.length_b   1.000
_cell.length_c   1.000
_cell.angle_alpha   90.00
_cell.angle_beta   90.00
_cell.angle_gamma   90.00
#
_symmetry.space_group_name_H-M   'P 1'
#
loop_
_entity.id
_entity.type
_entity.pdbx_description
1 polymer ?
#
loop_
_entity_poly.entity_id
_entity_poly.type
_entity_poly.pdbx_seq_one_letter_code
_entity_poly.pdbx_strand_id
1 'polypeptide(L)' 'MSVVKTQLYMEKDTKKPCRSCKWEIADPTNPDQGQCTVNRTSAGAVWKRWVRDVHNMTCSRHEEGKLSFREHV' A
#
# COMPACT_ATOMS: atom_id res chain seq x y z
N MET A 1 20.57 -9.16 -5.98
CA MET A 1 19.19 -9.43 -5.53
C MET A 1 18.25 -8.60 -6.37
N SER A 2 17.45 -9.22 -7.24
CA SER A 2 16.47 -8.51 -8.06
C SER A 2 15.30 -8.09 -7.18
N VAL A 3 15.01 -6.78 -7.10
CA VAL A 3 13.84 -6.29 -6.36
C VAL A 3 12.59 -6.79 -7.06
N VAL A 4 11.81 -7.62 -6.37
CA VAL A 4 10.50 -8.05 -6.87
C VAL A 4 9.57 -6.84 -6.79
N LYS A 5 9.40 -6.13 -7.91
CA LYS A 5 8.62 -4.87 -7.98
C LYS A 5 7.14 -5.03 -7.59
N THR A 6 6.64 -6.25 -7.41
CA THR A 6 5.27 -6.51 -6.94
C THR A 6 5.10 -6.27 -5.43
N GLN A 7 6.18 -6.26 -4.66
CA GLN A 7 6.19 -5.90 -3.25
C GLN A 7 6.55 -4.42 -3.06
N LEU A 8 6.31 -3.90 -1.86
CA LEU A 8 6.67 -2.52 -1.49
C LEU A 8 8.20 -2.33 -1.59
N TYR A 9 8.60 -1.31 -2.33
CA TYR A 9 9.99 -0.87 -2.41
C TYR A 9 10.06 0.65 -2.35
N MET A 10 11.23 1.17 -1.98
CA MET A 10 11.47 2.61 -1.93
C MET A 10 11.79 3.13 -3.33
N GLU A 11 11.05 4.16 -3.74
CA GLU A 11 11.23 4.89 -4.99
C GLU A 11 11.03 6.37 -4.67
N LYS A 12 12.14 7.10 -4.52
CA LYS A 12 12.12 8.54 -4.21
C LYS A 12 11.41 9.30 -5.32
N ASP A 13 10.58 10.27 -4.92
CA ASP A 13 9.82 11.11 -5.83
C ASP A 13 8.97 10.30 -6.84
N THR A 14 8.48 9.15 -6.39
CA THR A 14 7.63 8.29 -7.22
C THR A 14 6.36 9.03 -7.63
N LYS A 15 5.97 8.85 -8.90
CA LYS A 15 4.67 9.33 -9.40
C LYS A 15 3.50 8.46 -8.92
N LYS A 16 3.79 7.36 -8.22
CA LYS A 16 2.83 6.36 -7.75
C LYS A 16 2.97 6.12 -6.24
N PRO A 17 2.86 7.15 -5.40
CA PRO A 17 3.06 7.01 -3.96
C PRO A 17 1.97 6.11 -3.36
N CYS A 18 2.31 5.37 -2.30
CA CYS A 18 1.33 4.57 -1.56
C CYS A 18 0.15 5.43 -1.09
N ARG A 19 0.38 6.69 -0.72
CA ARG A 19 -0.65 7.63 -0.26
C ARG A 19 -1.82 7.84 -1.24
N SER A 20 -1.61 7.69 -2.55
CA SER A 20 -2.68 7.80 -3.55
C SER A 20 -3.27 6.45 -3.96
N CYS A 21 -2.75 5.35 -3.43
CA CYS A 21 -3.14 4.00 -3.78
C CYS A 21 -4.44 3.62 -3.08
N LYS A 22 -5.42 3.08 -3.81
CA LYS A 22 -6.70 2.63 -3.24
C LYS A 22 -6.54 1.52 -2.19
N TRP A 23 -5.42 0.80 -2.22
CA TRP A 23 -5.09 -0.29 -1.31
C TRP A 23 -4.44 0.18 -0.01
N GLU A 24 -4.06 1.46 0.08
CA GLU A 24 -3.44 2.03 1.26
C GLU A 24 -4.50 2.52 2.25
N ILE A 25 -4.21 2.30 3.52
CA ILE A 25 -4.99 2.82 4.65
C ILE A 25 -3.97 3.42 5.61
N ALA A 26 -4.19 4.66 6.03
CA ALA A 26 -3.32 5.32 7.00
C ALA A 26 -3.07 4.45 8.24
N ASP A 27 -1.86 4.52 8.77
CA ASP A 27 -1.55 3.91 10.06
C ASP A 27 -2.42 4.54 11.17
N PRO A 28 -2.89 3.76 12.17
CA PRO A 28 -3.77 4.24 13.23
C PRO A 28 -3.13 5.28 14.14
N THR A 29 -1.80 5.44 14.13
CA THR A 29 -1.06 6.34 15.01
C THR A 29 -0.31 7.42 14.25
N ASN A 30 0.44 7.05 13.20
CA ASN A 30 1.28 8.00 12.46
C ASN A 30 0.80 8.22 11.01
N PRO A 31 0.34 9.42 10.63
CA PRO A 31 -0.16 9.68 9.28
C PRO A 31 0.91 9.64 8.18
N ASP A 32 2.21 9.68 8.52
CA ASP A 32 3.31 9.50 7.55
C ASP A 32 3.56 8.03 7.21
N GLN A 33 2.90 7.12 7.93
CA GLN A 33 2.95 5.67 7.75
C GLN A 33 1.60 5.12 7.30
N GLY A 34 1.62 3.91 6.78
CA GLY A 34 0.44 3.30 6.17
C GLY A 34 0.38 1.79 6.29
N GLN A 35 -0.75 1.25 5.85
CA GLN A 35 -1.04 -0.17 5.79
C GLN A 35 -1.48 -0.53 4.38
N CYS A 36 -0.66 -1.30 3.67
CA CYS A 36 -0.98 -1.80 2.35
C CYS A 36 -1.85 -3.07 2.47
N THR A 37 -3.04 -3.05 1.87
CA THR A 37 -4.03 -4.14 1.90
C THR A 37 -4.14 -4.92 0.58
N VAL A 38 -3.20 -4.72 -0.34
CA VAL A 38 -3.23 -5.32 -1.69
C VAL A 38 -3.14 -6.85 -1.69
N ASN A 39 -2.57 -7.44 -0.63
CA ASN A 39 -2.40 -8.88 -0.54
C ASN A 39 -3.63 -9.53 0.10
N ARG A 40 -4.57 -9.98 -0.73
CA ARG A 40 -5.79 -10.68 -0.33
C ARG A 40 -5.70 -12.15 -0.71
N THR A 41 -5.97 -13.03 0.24
CA THR A 41 -5.97 -14.48 -0.01
C THR A 41 -7.31 -14.91 -0.60
N SER A 42 -7.34 -16.04 -1.32
CA SER A 42 -8.58 -16.62 -1.86
C SER A 42 -9.61 -16.98 -0.77
N ALA A 43 -9.16 -17.15 0.48
CA ALA A 43 -10.01 -17.40 1.65
C ALA A 43 -10.60 -16.09 2.26
N GLY A 44 -10.31 -14.92 1.68
CA GLY A 44 -10.82 -13.63 2.14
C GLY A 44 -9.93 -12.88 3.15
N ALA A 45 -8.86 -13.50 3.65
CA ALA A 45 -7.96 -12.83 4.59
C ALA A 45 -7.16 -11.70 3.91
N VAL A 46 -7.09 -10.54 4.57
CA VAL A 46 -6.32 -9.37 4.14
C VAL A 46 -4.99 -9.33 4.88
N TRP A 47 -3.90 -9.69 4.21
CA TRP A 47 -2.58 -9.72 4.84
C TRP A 47 -1.86 -8.39 4.64
N LYS A 48 -2.03 -7.52 5.64
CA LYS A 48 -1.47 -6.17 5.61
C LYS A 48 0.06 -6.18 5.54
N ARG A 49 0.62 -5.14 4.92
CA ARG A 49 2.05 -4.81 5.00
C ARG A 49 2.19 -3.37 5.47
N TRP A 50 3.07 -3.15 6.44
CA TRP A 50 3.34 -1.82 6.95
C TRP A 50 4.16 -1.02 5.93
N VAL A 51 3.71 0.20 5.65
CA VAL A 51 4.35 1.18 4.77
C VAL A 51 5.03 2.20 5.68
N ARG A 52 6.36 2.29 5.58
CA ARG A 52 7.16 3.18 6.44
C ARG A 52 7.12 4.64 6.02
N ASP A 53 6.91 4.86 4.73
CA ASP A 53 6.85 6.18 4.11
C ASP A 53 5.83 6.12 2.97
N VAL A 54 4.66 6.72 3.19
CA VAL A 54 3.57 6.70 2.21
C VAL A 54 3.85 7.56 0.97
N HIS A 55 4.85 8.44 1.02
CA HIS A 55 5.23 9.37 -0.03
C HIS A 55 6.28 8.80 -0.99
N ASN A 56 7.24 8.03 -0.48
CA ASN A 56 8.38 7.54 -1.28
C ASN A 56 8.43 6.02 -1.43
N MET A 57 7.33 5.32 -1.13
CA MET A 57 7.22 3.88 -1.38
C MET A 57 6.16 3.60 -2.45
N THR A 58 6.41 2.57 -3.26
CA THR A 58 5.49 2.13 -4.30
C THR A 58 5.62 0.62 -4.58
N CYS A 59 4.77 0.11 -5.45
CA CYS A 59 4.89 -1.21 -6.05
C CYS A 59 4.20 -1.24 -7.43
N SER A 60 4.39 -2.31 -8.19
CA SER A 60 3.76 -2.50 -9.51
C SER A 60 2.24 -2.69 -9.46
N ARG A 61 1.66 -2.83 -8.26
CA ARG A 61 0.20 -2.97 -8.03
C ARG A 61 -0.45 -1.67 -7.57
N HIS A 62 0.26 -0.55 -7.67
CA HIS A 62 -0.32 0.77 -7.43
C HIS A 62 -1.53 0.98 -8.35
N GLU A 63 -2.63 1.40 -7.76
CA GLU A 63 -3.83 1.80 -8.47
C GLU A 63 -4.43 3.00 -7.73
N GLU A 64 -4.61 4.11 -8.43
CA GLU A 64 -5.12 5.34 -7.85
C GLU A 64 -6.59 5.20 -7.46
N GLY A 65 -6.96 5.73 -6.29
CA GLY A 65 -8.34 5.80 -5.86
C GLY A 65 -8.49 5.60 -4.35
N LYS A 66 -9.73 5.33 -3.92
CA LYS A 66 -10.07 5.06 -2.52
C LYS A 66 -11.14 3.99 -2.47
N LEU A 67 -10.87 2.90 -1.75
CA LEU A 67 -11.88 1.87 -1.53
C LEU A 67 -12.99 2.38 -0.60
N SER A 68 -14.18 1.78 -0.70
CA SER A 68 -15.25 2.04 0.26
C SER A 68 -14.95 1.37 1.60
N PHE A 69 -15.52 1.85 2.70
CA PHE A 69 -15.37 1.26 4.03
C PHE A 69 -15.75 -0.23 4.06
N ARG A 70 -16.71 -0.67 3.21
CA ARG A 70 -17.11 -2.08 3.07
C ARG A 70 -16.00 -3.00 2.56
N GLU A 71 -15.05 -2.43 1.84
CA GLU A 71 -13.93 -3.16 1.23
C GLU A 71 -12.63 -3.00 2.03
N HIS A 72 -12.67 -2.17 3.07
CA HIS A 72 -11.64 -2.10 4.12
C HIS A 72 -11.80 -3.29 5.08
N VAL A 73 -10.79 -3.51 5.94
CA VAL A 73 -10.77 -4.59 6.94
C VAL A 73 -11.79 -4.33 8.04
#